data_AF-A0A947X108-F1
#
_entry.id   AF-A0A947X108-F1
#
_cell.length_a   1.000
_cell.length_b   1.000
_cell.length_c   1.000
_cell.angle_alpha   90.00
_cell.angle_beta   90.00
_cell.angle_gamma   90.00
#
_symmetry.space_group_name_H-M   'P 1'
#
loop_
_entity.id
_entity.type
_entity.pdbx_description
1 polymer ?
#
loop_
_entity_poly.entity_id
_entity_poly.type
_entity_poly.pdbx_seq_one_letter_code
_entity_poly.pdbx_strand_id
1 'polypeptide(L)'
;DYDVGVFSPDDGSVNGLVIQDSILRYASFGNAIGEQLIHLGGGTGNIIQRNDLETASSNSTLYLGNGTIRSLMFAGNTIAPVSDVDGGGTGVNSFGPVVQSTFDDNTFTNTGIAIYLGSGTTATHDVAVTNNTFTGTTGVAPPRGAVMITSEVDGVAISDIDVNHNTFTTSAGKAVSVFDWDPTTADVDGATIDVNRNSIAGNADGLDIGAGVTGTVDGRCNWWGDASGPSGVGPGTGDSVTAGAIFTTWLGTNDLDQPCPQPDTDGDGVTDDVDNCPLVGNPSQADKDGDGIGNKCDPDRDGDGFNNGVDNCPNNFNQSQRDRDGDGIGDRCDADLDGDGVDNGVDNCPRFVNPSQADKDGDGIGNKCDRDLDGDGVDNGVDNCPTVKNATQNDADGDGWGNKCDAYPRDPTKHDVRRDAIV
;
A
#
# COMPACT_ATOMS: atom_id res chain seq x y z
N ASP A 1 -50.28 4.38 -10.79
CA ASP A 1 -51.02 4.19 -12.06
C ASP A 1 -51.20 5.52 -12.82
N TYR A 2 -50.10 6.23 -13.08
CA TYR A 2 -50.08 7.34 -14.04
C TYR A 2 -48.92 7.09 -14.99
N ASP A 3 -49.20 6.94 -16.29
CA ASP A 3 -48.16 6.84 -17.30
C ASP A 3 -47.54 8.24 -17.49
N VAL A 4 -46.30 8.43 -17.05
CA VAL A 4 -45.60 9.72 -17.14
C VAL A 4 -44.83 9.79 -18.46
N GLY A 5 -45.48 10.32 -19.50
CA GLY A 5 -44.81 10.73 -20.74
C GLY A 5 -44.28 12.16 -20.63
N VAL A 6 -42.96 12.33 -20.55
CA VAL A 6 -42.30 13.65 -20.60
C VAL A 6 -42.03 14.03 -22.05
N PHE A 7 -42.47 15.23 -22.46
CA PHE A 7 -42.21 15.78 -23.80
C PHE A 7 -41.71 17.22 -23.65
N SER A 8 -40.62 17.57 -24.34
CA SER A 8 -40.09 18.95 -24.39
C SER A 8 -40.60 19.68 -25.64
N PRO A 9 -40.95 20.98 -25.55
CA PRO A 9 -41.21 21.81 -26.72
C PRO A 9 -39.92 22.17 -27.48
N ASP A 10 -40.09 22.65 -28.71
CA ASP A 10 -39.04 22.89 -29.73
C ASP A 10 -37.94 23.93 -29.35
N ASP A 11 -38.00 24.56 -28.17
CA ASP A 11 -37.08 25.63 -27.74
C ASP A 11 -36.06 25.22 -26.65
N GLY A 12 -36.06 23.95 -26.23
CA GLY A 12 -34.81 23.25 -25.87
C GLY A 12 -34.11 23.63 -24.56
N SER A 13 -34.82 23.80 -23.44
CA SER A 13 -34.17 23.75 -22.11
C SER A 13 -35.04 23.09 -21.02
N VAL A 14 -34.56 21.98 -20.47
CA VAL A 14 -35.08 21.35 -19.24
C VAL A 14 -34.01 21.49 -18.16
N ASN A 15 -34.18 22.46 -17.25
CA ASN A 15 -33.21 22.78 -16.19
C ASN A 15 -33.38 21.87 -14.95
N GLY A 16 -33.35 20.55 -15.18
CA GLY A 16 -33.47 19.52 -14.16
C GLY A 16 -34.83 18.82 -14.14
N LEU A 17 -34.80 17.48 -14.12
CA LEU A 17 -35.93 16.57 -14.05
C LEU A 17 -35.72 15.58 -12.90
N VAL A 18 -36.73 15.44 -12.04
CA VAL A 18 -36.74 14.47 -10.93
C VAL A 18 -37.94 13.55 -11.11
N ILE A 19 -37.71 12.24 -11.16
CA ILE A 19 -38.76 11.22 -11.22
C ILE A 19 -38.55 10.22 -10.08
N GLN A 20 -39.58 10.06 -9.25
CA GLN A 20 -39.54 9.22 -8.05
C GLN A 20 -40.83 8.41 -7.90
N ASP A 21 -40.72 7.24 -7.28
CA ASP A 21 -41.84 6.41 -6.80
C ASP A 21 -42.93 6.15 -7.87
N SER A 22 -42.52 5.93 -9.12
CA SER A 22 -43.39 5.83 -10.30
C SER A 22 -43.15 4.54 -11.11
N ILE A 23 -44.17 4.08 -11.86
CA ILE A 23 -43.99 3.02 -12.87
C ILE A 23 -43.75 3.73 -14.21
N LEU A 24 -42.54 3.62 -14.74
CA LEU A 24 -42.18 4.18 -16.04
C LEU A 24 -42.34 3.08 -17.09
N ARG A 25 -43.30 3.23 -18.01
CA ARG A 25 -43.46 2.30 -19.14
C ARG A 25 -42.67 2.73 -20.38
N TYR A 26 -42.46 4.04 -20.55
CA TYR A 26 -41.82 4.67 -21.72
C TYR A 26 -41.21 6.04 -21.36
N ALA A 27 -39.98 6.33 -21.82
CA ALA A 27 -39.35 7.67 -21.84
C ALA A 27 -38.18 7.67 -22.87
N SER A 28 -37.98 8.73 -23.67
CA SER A 28 -36.97 8.74 -24.78
C SER A 28 -36.33 10.13 -25.04
N PHE A 29 -34.98 10.30 -25.15
CA PHE A 29 -34.22 11.58 -24.96
C PHE A 29 -33.21 12.10 -26.07
N GLY A 30 -33.47 13.27 -26.72
CA GLY A 30 -32.67 14.03 -27.73
C GLY A 30 -33.50 15.07 -28.57
N ASN A 31 -33.15 15.45 -29.82
CA ASN A 31 -33.87 16.47 -30.67
C ASN A 31 -34.32 15.91 -32.06
N ALA A 32 -35.37 16.46 -32.68
CA ALA A 32 -35.95 16.01 -33.97
C ALA A 32 -34.99 16.15 -35.18
N ILE A 33 -35.08 15.39 -36.29
CA ILE A 33 -36.18 14.62 -36.90
C ILE A 33 -35.71 13.21 -37.31
N GLY A 34 -36.41 12.18 -36.83
CA GLY A 34 -36.03 10.77 -36.86
C GLY A 34 -36.77 10.05 -35.73
N GLU A 35 -36.35 8.84 -35.34
CA GLU A 35 -36.90 8.17 -34.16
C GLU A 35 -36.68 8.98 -32.86
N GLN A 36 -37.62 8.85 -31.92
CA GLN A 36 -37.94 9.94 -30.99
C GLN A 36 -37.09 10.00 -29.73
N LEU A 37 -36.96 11.24 -29.25
CA LEU A 37 -35.84 11.78 -28.49
C LEU A 37 -36.37 13.11 -27.81
N ILE A 38 -36.30 13.27 -26.46
CA ILE A 38 -36.41 14.50 -25.61
C ILE A 38 -35.08 15.09 -25.04
N HIS A 39 -34.67 16.28 -25.48
CA HIS A 39 -33.30 16.79 -25.32
C HIS A 39 -32.99 17.27 -23.89
N LEU A 40 -31.85 16.86 -23.32
CA LEU A 40 -31.39 17.32 -21.99
C LEU A 40 -30.29 18.38 -22.14
N GLY A 41 -30.71 19.65 -22.13
CA GLY A 41 -29.81 20.80 -22.28
C GLY A 41 -29.46 21.48 -20.95
N GLY A 42 -28.19 21.39 -20.54
CA GLY A 42 -27.45 22.53 -19.98
C GLY A 42 -27.91 23.19 -18.67
N GLY A 43 -28.46 22.46 -17.68
CA GLY A 43 -28.75 23.01 -16.34
C GLY A 43 -28.87 21.94 -15.26
N THR A 44 -28.19 22.14 -14.13
CA THR A 44 -28.15 21.32 -12.89
C THR A 44 -29.03 20.04 -12.81
N GLY A 45 -28.46 18.90 -13.24
CA GLY A 45 -28.73 17.52 -12.74
C GLY A 45 -30.10 16.89 -12.99
N ASN A 46 -30.13 15.59 -13.34
CA ASN A 46 -31.35 14.79 -13.42
C ASN A 46 -31.28 13.58 -12.48
N ILE A 47 -32.38 13.27 -11.78
CA ILE A 47 -32.43 12.24 -10.72
C ILE A 47 -33.63 11.30 -10.96
N ILE A 48 -33.36 9.99 -11.06
CA ILE A 48 -34.37 8.94 -11.26
C ILE A 48 -34.22 7.89 -10.15
N GLN A 49 -35.21 7.79 -9.26
CA GLN A 49 -35.10 6.91 -8.07
C GLN A 49 -36.37 6.10 -7.80
N ARG A 50 -36.20 4.82 -7.43
CA ARG A 50 -37.26 3.92 -6.95
C ARG A 50 -38.43 3.77 -7.93
N ASN A 51 -38.12 3.42 -9.18
CA ASN A 51 -39.10 3.19 -10.24
C ASN A 51 -39.03 1.74 -10.76
N ASP A 52 -40.19 1.19 -11.12
CA ASP A 52 -40.27 -0.04 -11.92
C ASP A 52 -40.33 0.32 -13.41
N LEU A 53 -39.30 -0.09 -14.17
CA LEU A 53 -39.21 0.13 -15.63
C LEU A 53 -39.72 -1.11 -16.38
N GLU A 54 -41.06 -1.20 -16.52
CA GLU A 54 -41.73 -2.28 -17.26
C GLU A 54 -41.77 -1.98 -18.78
N THR A 55 -40.78 -2.49 -19.53
CA THR A 55 -40.74 -2.39 -21.00
C THR A 55 -41.77 -3.32 -21.66
N ALA A 56 -42.95 -2.77 -21.99
CA ALA A 56 -44.09 -3.55 -22.48
C ALA A 56 -44.14 -3.75 -24.02
N SER A 57 -43.20 -3.22 -24.79
CA SER A 57 -43.16 -3.41 -26.25
C SER A 57 -41.75 -3.23 -26.86
N SER A 58 -41.62 -3.52 -28.14
CA SER A 58 -40.35 -3.83 -28.81
C SER A 58 -39.41 -2.66 -29.14
N ASN A 59 -39.68 -1.44 -28.64
CA ASN A 59 -39.00 -0.20 -29.06
C ASN A 59 -38.73 0.77 -27.87
N SER A 60 -38.56 0.26 -26.64
CA SER A 60 -38.49 1.09 -25.41
C SER A 60 -37.07 1.50 -25.00
N THR A 61 -36.32 2.21 -25.85
CA THR A 61 -34.95 2.64 -25.51
C THR A 61 -34.90 3.89 -24.65
N LEU A 62 -34.32 3.78 -23.45
CA LEU A 62 -33.85 4.93 -22.68
C LEU A 62 -32.53 5.44 -23.26
N TYR A 63 -32.61 6.09 -24.41
CA TYR A 63 -31.48 6.73 -25.09
C TYR A 63 -31.39 8.20 -24.65
N LEU A 64 -30.22 8.64 -24.20
CA LEU A 64 -29.91 10.06 -23.95
C LEU A 64 -28.89 10.54 -25.00
N GLY A 65 -29.34 11.35 -25.96
CA GLY A 65 -28.51 11.78 -27.11
C GLY A 65 -27.43 12.83 -26.79
N ASN A 66 -26.81 13.37 -27.85
CA ASN A 66 -25.55 14.17 -27.85
C ASN A 66 -25.56 15.54 -27.13
N GLY A 67 -26.39 15.76 -26.11
CA GLY A 67 -26.31 16.91 -25.21
C GLY A 67 -25.49 16.60 -23.97
N THR A 68 -24.62 17.51 -23.52
CA THR A 68 -23.78 17.30 -22.32
C THR A 68 -24.63 17.29 -21.04
N ILE A 69 -24.76 16.13 -20.41
CA ILE A 69 -25.45 15.97 -19.13
C ILE A 69 -24.44 16.18 -18.00
N ARG A 70 -24.73 17.08 -17.06
CA ARG A 70 -23.81 17.37 -15.94
C ARG A 70 -23.78 16.29 -14.85
N SER A 71 -24.90 15.64 -14.59
CA SER A 71 -25.04 14.59 -13.58
C SER A 71 -26.31 13.80 -13.85
N LEU A 72 -26.21 12.47 -13.74
CA LEU A 72 -27.27 11.50 -13.98
C LEU A 72 -27.23 10.44 -12.88
N MET A 73 -28.33 10.27 -12.14
CA MET A 73 -28.44 9.28 -11.07
C MET A 73 -29.62 8.33 -11.28
N PHE A 74 -29.35 7.03 -11.27
CA PHE A 74 -30.33 5.95 -11.16
C PHE A 74 -30.14 5.23 -9.82
N ALA A 75 -31.13 5.28 -8.92
CA ALA A 75 -31.07 4.52 -7.67
C ALA A 75 -32.32 3.67 -7.38
N GLY A 76 -32.12 2.40 -7.00
CA GLY A 76 -33.19 1.53 -6.50
C GLY A 76 -34.26 1.14 -7.53
N ASN A 77 -33.91 1.01 -8.82
CA ASN A 77 -34.86 0.70 -9.89
C ASN A 77 -34.80 -0.77 -10.34
N THR A 78 -35.93 -1.32 -10.81
CA THR A 78 -35.97 -2.61 -11.52
C THR A 78 -36.01 -2.36 -13.02
N ILE A 79 -35.05 -2.94 -13.77
CA ILE A 79 -34.81 -2.64 -15.19
C ILE A 79 -34.88 -3.93 -16.02
N ALA A 80 -35.85 -3.93 -16.95
CA ALA A 80 -36.16 -5.00 -17.89
C ALA A 80 -35.40 -4.83 -19.24
N PRO A 81 -35.34 -5.86 -20.11
CA PRO A 81 -34.62 -5.76 -21.37
C PRO A 81 -35.34 -4.87 -22.40
N VAL A 82 -34.54 -3.99 -23.01
CA VAL A 82 -34.91 -3.14 -24.14
C VAL A 82 -34.68 -3.90 -25.44
N SER A 83 -35.62 -3.83 -26.39
CA SER A 83 -35.37 -4.28 -27.77
C SER A 83 -34.94 -3.11 -28.66
N ASP A 84 -34.07 -3.46 -29.60
CA ASP A 84 -33.21 -2.58 -30.37
C ASP A 84 -33.93 -1.66 -31.37
N VAL A 85 -33.28 -0.53 -31.69
CA VAL A 85 -33.69 0.43 -32.72
C VAL A 85 -32.84 0.29 -34.00
N ASP A 86 -31.57 -0.13 -33.91
CA ASP A 86 -30.62 -0.13 -35.05
C ASP A 86 -30.18 -1.52 -35.55
N GLY A 87 -31.00 -2.54 -35.31
CA GLY A 87 -30.94 -3.84 -36.01
C GLY A 87 -29.67 -4.68 -35.81
N GLY A 88 -28.96 -4.47 -34.69
CA GLY A 88 -27.69 -5.12 -34.34
C GLY A 88 -27.70 -5.96 -33.06
N GLY A 89 -28.55 -5.65 -32.07
CA GLY A 89 -28.61 -6.43 -30.82
C GLY A 89 -29.51 -5.90 -29.70
N THR A 90 -30.25 -6.80 -29.04
CA THR A 90 -31.19 -6.49 -27.95
C THR A 90 -30.52 -6.41 -26.57
N GLY A 91 -31.00 -5.51 -25.68
CA GLY A 91 -30.77 -5.63 -24.23
C GLY A 91 -29.72 -4.72 -23.61
N VAL A 92 -29.58 -3.46 -24.06
CA VAL A 92 -28.64 -2.48 -23.46
C VAL A 92 -29.29 -1.11 -23.33
N ASN A 93 -29.15 -0.46 -22.16
CA ASN A 93 -29.52 0.95 -21.96
C ASN A 93 -28.32 1.84 -22.29
N SER A 94 -28.50 2.83 -23.17
CA SER A 94 -27.40 3.64 -23.72
C SER A 94 -27.46 5.10 -23.29
N PHE A 95 -26.43 5.55 -22.60
CA PHE A 95 -26.32 6.92 -22.06
C PHE A 95 -25.22 7.69 -22.81
N GLY A 96 -25.57 8.81 -23.45
CA GLY A 96 -24.62 9.69 -24.14
C GLY A 96 -23.72 10.51 -23.19
N PRO A 97 -23.06 11.58 -23.67
CA PRO A 97 -22.01 12.30 -22.92
C PRO A 97 -22.50 12.86 -21.57
N VAL A 98 -22.13 12.18 -20.50
CA VAL A 98 -22.52 12.48 -19.11
C VAL A 98 -21.27 12.68 -18.25
N VAL A 99 -21.06 13.89 -17.74
CA VAL A 99 -19.90 14.28 -16.92
C VAL A 99 -19.84 13.50 -15.59
N GLN A 100 -20.99 13.12 -15.03
CA GLN A 100 -21.05 12.28 -13.83
C GLN A 100 -22.23 11.31 -13.92
N SER A 101 -21.95 10.00 -13.92
CA SER A 101 -22.96 8.94 -13.97
C SER A 101 -22.95 8.11 -12.69
N THR A 102 -24.11 7.90 -12.08
CA THR A 102 -24.25 7.07 -10.87
C THR A 102 -25.40 6.09 -11.00
N PHE A 103 -25.09 4.79 -10.86
CA PHE A 103 -26.06 3.69 -10.84
C PHE A 103 -25.91 2.94 -9.52
N ASP A 104 -26.88 3.07 -8.61
CA ASP A 104 -26.84 2.51 -7.26
C ASP A 104 -28.07 1.64 -6.94
N ASP A 105 -27.93 0.53 -6.22
CA ASP A 105 -29.05 -0.33 -5.78
C ASP A 105 -30.02 -0.82 -6.89
N ASN A 106 -29.64 -0.84 -8.18
CA ASN A 106 -30.54 -1.24 -9.27
C ASN A 106 -30.50 -2.75 -9.57
N THR A 107 -31.61 -3.31 -10.07
CA THR A 107 -31.68 -4.69 -10.55
C THR A 107 -31.91 -4.72 -12.06
N PHE A 108 -30.93 -5.24 -12.81
CA PHE A 108 -30.98 -5.43 -14.25
C PHE A 108 -31.27 -6.91 -14.59
N THR A 109 -32.27 -7.14 -15.43
CA THR A 109 -32.70 -8.48 -15.86
C THR A 109 -32.56 -8.64 -17.37
N ASN A 110 -31.79 -9.64 -17.81
CA ASN A 110 -31.46 -9.94 -19.20
C ASN A 110 -30.95 -8.72 -20.01
N THR A 111 -30.35 -7.73 -19.33
CA THR A 111 -30.02 -6.41 -19.89
C THR A 111 -28.81 -5.80 -19.21
N GLY A 112 -28.10 -4.90 -19.88
CA GLY A 112 -26.91 -4.21 -19.37
C GLY A 112 -26.99 -2.68 -19.43
N ILE A 113 -25.88 -2.05 -19.06
CA ILE A 113 -25.62 -0.60 -19.14
C ILE A 113 -24.50 -0.37 -20.16
N ALA A 114 -24.68 0.58 -21.09
CA ALA A 114 -23.61 1.16 -21.88
C ALA A 114 -23.50 2.67 -21.65
N ILE A 115 -22.31 3.11 -21.24
CA ILE A 115 -21.98 4.49 -20.92
C ILE A 115 -21.04 5.01 -22.02
N TYR A 116 -21.51 5.96 -22.82
CA TYR A 116 -20.79 6.55 -23.94
C TYR A 116 -20.23 7.93 -23.55
N LEU A 117 -18.90 8.02 -23.51
CA LEU A 117 -18.16 9.21 -23.10
C LEU A 117 -17.90 10.07 -24.36
N GLY A 118 -18.89 10.88 -24.74
CA GLY A 118 -18.92 11.60 -26.01
C GLY A 118 -18.29 13.01 -26.03
N SER A 119 -18.16 13.58 -27.23
CA SER A 119 -17.41 14.81 -27.49
C SER A 119 -18.10 16.08 -26.96
N GLY A 120 -17.33 17.03 -26.43
CA GLY A 120 -17.77 18.42 -26.30
C GLY A 120 -17.21 19.20 -25.11
N THR A 121 -16.62 18.53 -24.13
CA THR A 121 -16.05 19.18 -22.94
C THR A 121 -14.73 18.53 -22.54
N THR A 122 -13.71 19.36 -22.27
CA THR A 122 -12.45 18.98 -21.60
C THR A 122 -12.66 18.71 -20.11
N ALA A 123 -13.74 18.02 -19.77
CA ALA A 123 -14.16 17.72 -18.41
C ALA A 123 -13.84 16.27 -18.10
N THR A 124 -13.30 16.05 -16.91
CA THR A 124 -13.21 14.74 -16.28
C THR A 124 -14.59 14.09 -16.22
N HIS A 125 -14.66 12.79 -16.51
CA HIS A 125 -15.87 12.00 -16.39
C HIS A 125 -15.74 11.05 -15.20
N ASP A 126 -16.71 11.12 -14.29
CA ASP A 126 -16.77 10.24 -13.12
C ASP A 126 -17.92 9.22 -13.30
N VAL A 127 -17.63 7.94 -13.19
CA VAL A 127 -18.61 6.85 -13.34
C VAL A 127 -18.63 6.03 -12.05
N ALA A 128 -19.80 5.91 -11.42
CA ALA A 128 -20.02 5.04 -10.27
C ALA A 128 -21.13 4.03 -10.59
N VAL A 129 -20.83 2.74 -10.51
CA VAL A 129 -21.80 1.64 -10.65
C VAL A 129 -21.68 0.79 -9.41
N THR A 130 -22.55 1.03 -8.42
CA THR A 130 -22.45 0.45 -7.07
C THR A 130 -23.68 -0.37 -6.67
N ASN A 131 -23.49 -1.45 -5.91
CA ASN A 131 -24.59 -2.23 -5.29
C ASN A 131 -25.64 -2.81 -6.27
N ASN A 132 -25.37 -2.86 -7.58
CA ASN A 132 -26.34 -3.30 -8.58
C ASN A 132 -26.33 -4.83 -8.73
N THR A 133 -27.47 -5.39 -9.14
CA THR A 133 -27.63 -6.83 -9.44
C THR A 133 -27.94 -7.04 -10.91
N PHE A 134 -27.05 -7.72 -11.64
CA PHE A 134 -27.18 -8.06 -13.06
C PHE A 134 -27.45 -9.56 -13.21
N THR A 135 -28.60 -9.93 -13.77
CA THR A 135 -29.04 -11.35 -13.87
C THR A 135 -29.46 -11.73 -15.28
N GLY A 136 -29.12 -12.95 -15.71
CA GLY A 136 -29.58 -13.53 -16.97
C GLY A 136 -29.04 -12.84 -18.23
N THR A 137 -28.07 -11.94 -18.08
CA THR A 137 -27.46 -11.25 -19.22
C THR A 137 -26.91 -12.26 -20.23
N THR A 138 -27.25 -12.00 -21.49
CA THR A 138 -26.73 -12.69 -22.67
C THR A 138 -25.95 -11.65 -23.44
N GLY A 139 -24.62 -11.74 -23.45
CA GLY A 139 -23.81 -10.82 -24.26
C GLY A 139 -24.19 -10.95 -25.73
N VAL A 140 -24.78 -9.91 -26.31
CA VAL A 140 -25.07 -9.89 -27.76
C VAL A 140 -23.79 -9.54 -28.51
N ALA A 141 -23.56 -10.21 -29.64
CA ALA A 141 -22.29 -10.13 -30.35
C ALA A 141 -22.14 -8.82 -31.16
N PRO A 142 -20.91 -8.28 -31.28
CA PRO A 142 -19.67 -8.74 -30.65
C PRO A 142 -19.60 -8.29 -29.18
N PRO A 143 -19.38 -9.22 -28.22
CA PRO A 143 -19.87 -9.07 -26.85
C PRO A 143 -19.01 -8.14 -25.98
N ARG A 144 -19.66 -7.22 -25.27
CA ARG A 144 -19.05 -6.20 -24.42
C ARG A 144 -19.94 -5.95 -23.18
N GLY A 145 -19.50 -6.42 -22.01
CA GLY A 145 -20.04 -6.10 -20.67
C GLY A 145 -21.49 -6.48 -20.34
N ALA A 146 -21.76 -6.69 -19.05
CA ALA A 146 -23.03 -6.31 -18.43
C ALA A 146 -23.00 -4.82 -18.03
N VAL A 147 -21.81 -4.32 -17.65
CA VAL A 147 -21.44 -2.90 -17.61
C VAL A 147 -20.43 -2.65 -18.73
N MET A 148 -20.74 -1.71 -19.62
CA MET A 148 -19.89 -1.29 -20.73
C MET A 148 -19.56 0.21 -20.60
N ILE A 149 -18.28 0.56 -20.69
CA ILE A 149 -17.79 1.93 -20.70
C ILE A 149 -16.92 2.13 -21.95
N THR A 150 -17.23 3.15 -22.76
CA THR A 150 -16.56 3.40 -24.04
C THR A 150 -16.43 4.89 -24.33
N SER A 151 -15.34 5.27 -24.99
CA SER A 151 -15.22 6.56 -25.70
C SER A 151 -15.41 6.35 -27.21
N GLU A 152 -15.75 7.41 -27.92
CA GLU A 152 -15.69 7.51 -29.39
C GLU A 152 -14.80 8.69 -29.84
N VAL A 153 -14.03 9.29 -28.91
CA VAL A 153 -13.51 10.66 -29.08
C VAL A 153 -12.11 10.85 -28.48
N ASP A 154 -11.19 11.30 -29.33
CA ASP A 154 -9.83 11.73 -29.02
C ASP A 154 -9.76 12.72 -27.83
N GLY A 155 -8.95 12.40 -26.83
CA GLY A 155 -8.55 13.31 -25.75
C GLY A 155 -9.55 13.54 -24.62
N VAL A 156 -10.50 12.63 -24.39
CA VAL A 156 -11.40 12.67 -23.22
C VAL A 156 -10.71 12.04 -21.99
N ALA A 157 -10.13 12.87 -21.12
CA ALA A 157 -9.58 12.38 -19.86
C ALA A 157 -10.68 11.87 -18.92
N ILE A 158 -10.52 10.64 -18.43
CA ILE A 158 -11.37 10.00 -17.42
C ILE A 158 -10.58 10.00 -16.11
N SER A 159 -11.18 10.47 -15.01
CA SER A 159 -10.56 10.50 -13.68
C SER A 159 -10.80 9.21 -12.93
N ASP A 160 -12.09 8.94 -12.65
CA ASP A 160 -12.50 7.94 -11.67
C ASP A 160 -13.63 7.08 -12.24
N ILE A 161 -13.34 5.79 -12.46
CA ILE A 161 -14.35 4.76 -12.71
C ILE A 161 -14.40 3.86 -11.47
N ASP A 162 -15.52 3.86 -10.77
CA ASP A 162 -15.86 2.95 -9.69
C ASP A 162 -16.94 1.98 -10.19
N VAL A 163 -16.63 0.68 -10.19
CA VAL A 163 -17.60 -0.41 -10.40
C VAL A 163 -17.49 -1.35 -9.21
N ASN A 164 -18.01 -0.93 -8.05
CA ASN A 164 -17.86 -1.67 -6.78
C ASN A 164 -19.14 -2.33 -6.24
N HIS A 165 -19.01 -3.40 -5.46
CA HIS A 165 -20.12 -4.07 -4.74
C HIS A 165 -21.28 -4.62 -5.62
N ASN A 166 -21.08 -4.84 -6.91
CA ASN A 166 -22.13 -5.37 -7.79
C ASN A 166 -22.17 -6.91 -7.78
N THR A 167 -23.34 -7.49 -8.05
CA THR A 167 -23.51 -8.93 -8.28
C THR A 167 -23.84 -9.20 -9.75
N PHE A 168 -23.00 -9.98 -10.42
CA PHE A 168 -23.16 -10.42 -11.80
C PHE A 168 -23.47 -11.91 -11.83
N THR A 169 -24.58 -12.30 -12.45
CA THR A 169 -24.95 -13.69 -12.72
C THR A 169 -25.31 -13.82 -14.21
N THR A 170 -24.28 -13.98 -15.04
CA THR A 170 -24.43 -13.97 -16.51
C THR A 170 -24.48 -15.39 -17.09
N SER A 171 -25.13 -15.53 -18.24
CA SER A 171 -25.21 -16.81 -18.96
C SER A 171 -24.15 -16.98 -20.04
N ALA A 172 -23.61 -15.86 -20.55
CA ALA A 172 -22.46 -15.74 -21.44
C ALA A 172 -22.03 -14.26 -21.57
N GLY A 173 -20.73 -13.99 -21.74
CA GLY A 173 -20.17 -12.66 -22.05
C GLY A 173 -19.22 -12.13 -20.97
N LYS A 174 -18.81 -10.86 -21.10
CA LYS A 174 -18.01 -10.15 -20.09
C LYS A 174 -18.91 -9.57 -18.98
N ALA A 175 -18.45 -9.47 -17.73
CA ALA A 175 -19.18 -8.78 -16.67
C ALA A 175 -18.97 -7.26 -16.74
N VAL A 176 -17.72 -6.81 -16.81
CA VAL A 176 -17.32 -5.41 -17.01
C VAL A 176 -16.41 -5.32 -18.24
N SER A 177 -16.68 -4.35 -19.11
CA SER A 177 -15.85 -4.06 -20.29
C SER A 177 -15.54 -2.57 -20.38
N VAL A 178 -14.26 -2.24 -20.48
CA VAL A 178 -13.75 -0.88 -20.73
C VAL A 178 -12.85 -0.93 -21.97
N PHE A 179 -13.15 -0.15 -23.00
CA PHE A 179 -12.37 -0.15 -24.24
C PHE A 179 -12.48 1.19 -24.98
N ASP A 180 -11.53 1.43 -25.89
CA ASP A 180 -11.63 2.48 -26.89
C ASP A 180 -12.32 1.97 -28.17
N TRP A 181 -13.22 2.76 -28.77
CA TRP A 181 -13.83 2.39 -30.04
C TRP A 181 -12.87 2.64 -31.22
N ASP A 182 -11.98 3.64 -31.15
CA ASP A 182 -10.88 3.82 -32.11
C ASP A 182 -9.56 3.38 -31.46
N PRO A 183 -9.06 2.16 -31.72
CA PRO A 183 -7.83 1.65 -31.12
C PRO A 183 -6.54 2.31 -31.68
N THR A 184 -6.65 3.36 -32.50
CA THR A 184 -5.50 4.12 -33.01
C THR A 184 -5.19 5.38 -32.20
N THR A 185 -6.13 5.78 -31.35
CA THR A 185 -5.95 6.79 -30.31
C THR A 185 -5.93 6.09 -28.93
N ALA A 186 -5.62 6.83 -27.86
CA ALA A 186 -5.35 6.24 -26.55
C ALA A 186 -6.07 7.09 -25.49
N ASP A 187 -7.39 7.00 -25.48
CA ASP A 187 -8.24 8.04 -24.88
C ASP A 187 -8.83 7.66 -23.51
N VAL A 188 -8.22 6.68 -22.83
CA VAL A 188 -8.41 6.47 -21.39
C VAL A 188 -7.06 6.65 -20.69
N ASP A 189 -6.62 7.90 -20.63
CA ASP A 189 -5.39 8.36 -19.97
C ASP A 189 -5.66 8.84 -18.53
N GLY A 190 -4.88 8.36 -17.58
CA GLY A 190 -4.92 8.77 -16.18
C GLY A 190 -6.04 8.21 -15.30
N ALA A 191 -6.98 7.43 -15.83
CA ALA A 191 -8.08 6.87 -15.04
C ALA A 191 -7.58 5.86 -14.00
N THR A 192 -8.01 6.03 -12.74
CA THR A 192 -8.06 4.90 -11.80
C THR A 192 -9.38 4.20 -12.03
N ILE A 193 -9.31 2.94 -12.47
CA ILE A 193 -10.48 2.11 -12.72
C ILE A 193 -10.56 1.09 -11.59
N ASP A 194 -11.34 1.41 -10.57
CA ASP A 194 -11.60 0.56 -9.42
C ASP A 194 -12.76 -0.39 -9.75
N VAL A 195 -12.46 -1.67 -9.93
CA VAL A 195 -13.45 -2.73 -10.15
C VAL A 195 -13.27 -3.73 -9.02
N ASN A 196 -13.80 -3.44 -7.84
CA ASN A 196 -13.52 -4.21 -6.63
C ASN A 196 -14.80 -4.63 -5.90
N ARG A 197 -14.71 -5.69 -5.08
CA ARG A 197 -15.81 -6.23 -4.28
C ARG A 197 -17.04 -6.64 -5.11
N ASN A 198 -16.85 -7.01 -6.38
CA ASN A 198 -17.95 -7.56 -7.19
C ASN A 198 -18.05 -9.08 -7.02
N SER A 199 -19.26 -9.62 -7.08
CA SER A 199 -19.52 -11.06 -7.12
C SER A 199 -19.79 -11.47 -8.56
N ILE A 200 -18.86 -12.17 -9.20
CA ILE A 200 -18.91 -12.53 -10.62
C ILE A 200 -19.19 -14.05 -10.75
N ALA A 201 -20.41 -14.39 -11.16
CA ALA A 201 -20.91 -15.76 -11.25
C ALA A 201 -21.42 -16.13 -12.65
N GLY A 202 -21.40 -17.43 -12.95
CA GLY A 202 -21.94 -18.02 -14.18
C GLY A 202 -20.86 -18.28 -15.23
N ASN A 203 -21.25 -18.35 -16.50
CA ASN A 203 -20.31 -18.54 -17.62
C ASN A 203 -19.80 -17.19 -18.15
N ALA A 204 -19.52 -16.27 -17.22
CA ALA A 204 -18.98 -14.96 -17.52
C ALA A 204 -17.46 -15.01 -17.56
N ASP A 205 -16.84 -14.30 -18.50
CA ASP A 205 -15.52 -13.74 -18.25
C ASP A 205 -15.75 -12.47 -17.39
N GLY A 206 -14.91 -12.15 -16.40
CA GLY A 206 -15.21 -11.01 -15.53
C GLY A 206 -14.87 -9.65 -16.15
N LEU A 207 -13.58 -9.39 -16.36
CA LEU A 207 -13.07 -8.06 -16.66
C LEU A 207 -12.35 -8.04 -18.01
N ASP A 208 -12.81 -7.19 -18.93
CA ASP A 208 -12.20 -7.03 -20.25
C ASP A 208 -11.76 -5.58 -20.46
N ILE A 209 -10.45 -5.41 -20.61
CA ILE A 209 -9.79 -4.12 -20.84
C ILE A 209 -9.26 -4.14 -22.28
N GLY A 210 -9.87 -3.32 -23.14
CA GLY A 210 -9.51 -3.21 -24.54
C GLY A 210 -8.21 -2.43 -24.78
N ALA A 211 -7.72 -2.49 -26.02
CA ALA A 211 -6.66 -1.59 -26.47
C ALA A 211 -7.11 -0.11 -26.36
N GLY A 212 -6.14 0.79 -26.14
CA GLY A 212 -6.37 2.23 -25.96
C GLY A 212 -6.42 2.67 -24.49
N VAL A 213 -6.63 1.75 -23.54
CA VAL A 213 -6.60 2.06 -22.10
C VAL A 213 -5.16 2.16 -21.60
N THR A 214 -4.81 3.28 -20.95
CA THR A 214 -3.44 3.55 -20.44
C THR A 214 -3.38 3.82 -18.93
N GLY A 215 -4.53 3.89 -18.25
CA GLY A 215 -4.64 3.98 -16.79
C GLY A 215 -4.45 2.64 -16.05
N THR A 216 -4.49 2.70 -14.71
CA THR A 216 -4.40 1.51 -13.84
C THR A 216 -5.79 0.99 -13.52
N VAL A 217 -6.02 -0.30 -13.80
CA VAL A 217 -7.25 -1.00 -13.39
C VAL A 217 -6.94 -1.85 -12.16
N ASP A 218 -7.62 -1.58 -11.04
CA ASP A 218 -7.54 -2.40 -9.83
C ASP A 218 -8.74 -3.37 -9.78
N GLY A 219 -8.45 -4.66 -9.91
CA GLY A 219 -9.44 -5.74 -9.89
C GLY A 219 -9.22 -6.76 -8.78
N ARG A 220 -8.42 -6.43 -7.75
CA ARG A 220 -7.88 -7.36 -6.75
C ARG A 220 -8.94 -8.03 -5.86
N CYS A 221 -10.06 -7.35 -5.61
CA CYS A 221 -11.04 -7.69 -4.59
C CYS A 221 -12.35 -8.26 -5.17
N ASN A 222 -12.36 -8.85 -6.37
CA ASN A 222 -13.58 -9.47 -6.94
C ASN A 222 -13.69 -10.94 -6.59
N TRP A 223 -14.88 -11.39 -6.19
CA TRP A 223 -15.16 -12.82 -6.04
C TRP A 223 -15.46 -13.43 -7.41
N TRP A 224 -14.79 -14.54 -7.71
CA TRP A 224 -14.92 -15.26 -8.97
C TRP A 224 -15.53 -16.63 -8.74
N GLY A 225 -16.68 -16.91 -9.35
CA GLY A 225 -17.28 -18.24 -9.34
C GLY A 225 -16.51 -19.27 -10.20
N ASP A 226 -16.82 -20.56 -10.00
CA ASP A 226 -16.10 -21.72 -10.58
C ASP A 226 -15.92 -21.71 -12.12
N ALA A 227 -16.70 -20.92 -12.86
CA ALA A 227 -16.64 -20.81 -14.31
C ALA A 227 -16.11 -19.44 -14.82
N SER A 228 -15.71 -18.54 -13.91
CA SER A 228 -15.21 -17.19 -14.20
C SER A 228 -13.75 -16.94 -13.75
N GLY A 229 -13.10 -17.88 -13.07
CA GLY A 229 -11.80 -17.66 -12.38
C GLY A 229 -10.62 -17.20 -13.28
N PRO A 230 -9.78 -16.22 -12.87
CA PRO A 230 -8.78 -15.49 -13.69
C PRO A 230 -7.66 -16.23 -14.45
N SER A 231 -7.69 -17.56 -14.53
CA SER A 231 -6.59 -18.34 -15.11
C SER A 231 -6.98 -19.78 -15.50
N GLY A 232 -8.26 -20.02 -15.81
CA GLY A 232 -8.73 -21.32 -16.31
C GLY A 232 -8.66 -22.48 -15.30
N VAL A 233 -8.58 -22.19 -13.99
CA VAL A 233 -8.60 -23.21 -12.93
C VAL A 233 -10.04 -23.54 -12.53
N GLY A 234 -10.81 -23.98 -13.52
CA GLY A 234 -12.24 -24.29 -13.48
C GLY A 234 -12.70 -24.70 -14.88
N PRO A 235 -13.86 -25.36 -15.07
CA PRO A 235 -14.27 -25.90 -16.37
C PRO A 235 -14.70 -24.85 -17.42
N GLY A 236 -14.46 -23.56 -17.18
CA GLY A 236 -14.68 -22.45 -18.12
C GLY A 236 -13.51 -22.25 -19.10
N THR A 237 -13.74 -21.48 -20.17
CA THR A 237 -12.78 -21.28 -21.28
C THR A 237 -12.39 -19.81 -21.49
N GLY A 238 -12.62 -18.96 -20.49
CA GLY A 238 -12.46 -17.51 -20.58
C GLY A 238 -11.12 -17.00 -20.07
N ASP A 239 -10.47 -16.15 -20.85
CA ASP A 239 -9.47 -15.20 -20.33
C ASP A 239 -10.24 -14.13 -19.53
N SER A 240 -10.29 -14.30 -18.21
CA SER A 240 -11.20 -13.54 -17.33
C SER A 240 -10.72 -12.15 -16.93
N VAL A 241 -9.45 -11.84 -17.22
CA VAL A 241 -8.82 -10.53 -17.07
C VAL A 241 -7.89 -10.28 -18.26
N THR A 242 -8.19 -9.28 -19.09
CA THR A 242 -7.33 -8.88 -20.21
C THR A 242 -6.08 -8.13 -19.70
N ALA A 243 -4.99 -8.13 -20.47
CA ALA A 243 -3.73 -7.49 -20.09
C ALA A 243 -3.89 -5.98 -19.82
N GLY A 244 -3.37 -5.51 -18.68
CA GLY A 244 -3.44 -4.10 -18.26
C GLY A 244 -4.06 -3.88 -16.87
N ALA A 245 -4.67 -4.89 -16.26
CA ALA A 245 -5.22 -4.81 -14.90
C ALA A 245 -4.32 -5.48 -13.85
N ILE A 246 -4.33 -4.91 -12.64
CA ILE A 246 -3.78 -5.52 -11.42
C ILE A 246 -4.88 -6.42 -10.83
N PHE A 247 -4.61 -7.71 -10.69
CA PHE A 247 -5.57 -8.67 -10.14
C PHE A 247 -4.91 -9.71 -9.24
N THR A 248 -5.69 -10.20 -8.28
CA THR A 248 -5.36 -11.33 -7.40
C THR A 248 -6.56 -12.29 -7.40
N THR A 249 -6.31 -13.59 -7.31
CA THR A 249 -7.39 -14.59 -7.35
C THR A 249 -8.10 -14.68 -5.99
N TRP A 250 -9.12 -13.84 -5.77
CA TRP A 250 -9.96 -13.93 -4.58
C TRP A 250 -11.05 -15.00 -4.75
N LEU A 251 -10.69 -16.23 -4.39
CA LEU A 251 -11.56 -17.40 -4.37
C LEU A 251 -11.87 -17.78 -2.92
N GLY A 252 -13.11 -17.61 -2.46
CA GLY A 252 -13.50 -18.13 -1.14
C GLY A 252 -14.80 -17.60 -0.52
N THR A 253 -15.20 -16.37 -0.79
CA THR A 253 -16.36 -15.74 -0.13
C THR A 253 -17.20 -14.91 -1.10
N ASN A 254 -18.47 -15.27 -1.28
CA ASN A 254 -19.47 -14.46 -1.97
C ASN A 254 -20.00 -13.29 -1.10
N ASP A 255 -19.25 -12.95 -0.06
CA ASP A 255 -19.54 -11.89 0.91
C ASP A 255 -18.68 -10.68 0.55
N LEU A 256 -19.33 -9.65 0.03
CA LEU A 256 -18.70 -8.45 -0.52
C LEU A 256 -18.15 -7.51 0.57
N ASP A 257 -18.54 -7.74 1.83
CA ASP A 257 -18.15 -6.93 2.99
C ASP A 257 -16.88 -7.45 3.69
N GLN A 258 -16.35 -8.61 3.28
CA GLN A 258 -15.09 -9.14 3.82
C GLN A 258 -13.90 -8.22 3.47
N PRO A 259 -12.90 -8.08 4.36
CA PRO A 259 -11.70 -7.30 4.07
C PRO A 259 -10.95 -7.93 2.90
N CYS A 260 -10.71 -7.14 1.85
CA CYS A 260 -9.94 -7.56 0.71
C CYS A 260 -8.49 -7.88 1.11
N PRO A 261 -7.96 -9.07 0.80
CA PRO A 261 -6.57 -9.40 1.08
C PRO A 261 -5.67 -8.44 0.29
N GLN A 262 -4.93 -7.59 1.01
CA GLN A 262 -3.85 -6.82 0.41
C GLN A 262 -2.72 -7.77 -0.02
N PRO A 263 -1.88 -7.37 -0.99
CA PRO A 263 -0.65 -8.07 -1.28
C PRO A 263 0.22 -8.27 -0.02
N ASP A 264 0.79 -9.46 0.09
CA ASP A 264 1.83 -9.87 1.05
C ASP A 264 2.83 -10.63 0.17
N THR A 265 3.80 -9.88 -0.37
CA THR A 265 4.64 -10.32 -1.50
C THR A 265 5.67 -11.37 -1.09
N ASP A 266 6.09 -11.39 0.17
CA ASP A 266 7.05 -12.37 0.69
C ASP A 266 6.46 -13.40 1.66
N GLY A 267 5.19 -13.25 2.05
CA GLY A 267 4.41 -14.23 2.80
C GLY A 267 4.66 -14.23 4.30
N ASP A 268 5.05 -13.10 4.88
CA ASP A 268 5.42 -12.99 6.29
C ASP A 268 4.22 -12.74 7.24
N GLY A 269 3.08 -12.32 6.69
CA GLY A 269 1.86 -11.98 7.42
C GLY A 269 1.63 -10.49 7.66
N VAL A 270 2.47 -9.62 7.10
CA VAL A 270 2.33 -8.16 7.00
C VAL A 270 2.09 -7.82 5.52
N THR A 271 1.28 -6.79 5.26
CA THR A 271 0.88 -6.45 3.89
C THR A 271 1.77 -5.36 3.31
N ASP A 272 2.04 -5.41 2.00
CA ASP A 272 3.01 -4.58 1.28
C ASP A 272 2.85 -3.05 1.51
N ASP A 273 1.65 -2.59 1.91
CA ASP A 273 1.32 -1.19 2.18
C ASP A 273 1.76 -0.69 3.57
N VAL A 274 2.03 -1.62 4.50
CA VAL A 274 2.51 -1.34 5.87
C VAL A 274 3.77 -2.12 6.26
N ASP A 275 4.30 -2.93 5.34
CA ASP A 275 5.55 -3.67 5.50
C ASP A 275 6.77 -2.76 5.24
N ASN A 276 7.70 -2.72 6.20
CA ASN A 276 8.98 -2.01 6.07
C ASN A 276 10.08 -2.81 5.34
N CYS A 277 9.82 -4.06 4.92
CA CYS A 277 10.63 -4.82 3.97
C CYS A 277 9.79 -5.67 2.96
N PRO A 278 9.00 -5.08 2.02
CA PRO A 278 8.04 -5.78 1.13
C PRO A 278 8.54 -6.91 0.21
N LEU A 279 9.80 -7.31 0.32
CA LEU A 279 10.46 -8.35 -0.47
C LEU A 279 11.32 -9.30 0.39
N VAL A 280 11.37 -9.11 1.72
CA VAL A 280 12.27 -9.81 2.66
C VAL A 280 11.61 -10.06 4.03
N GLY A 281 10.69 -11.01 4.04
CA GLY A 281 9.73 -11.23 5.14
C GLY A 281 10.33 -11.18 6.54
N ASN A 282 9.82 -10.26 7.35
CA ASN A 282 10.25 -9.84 8.67
C ASN A 282 9.05 -9.62 9.63
N PRO A 283 8.33 -10.67 10.09
CA PRO A 283 7.00 -10.52 10.71
C PRO A 283 6.92 -9.70 12.01
N SER A 284 8.09 -9.37 12.58
CA SER A 284 8.21 -8.49 13.74
C SER A 284 8.27 -7.00 13.39
N GLN A 285 8.38 -6.65 12.10
CA GLN A 285 8.50 -5.28 11.57
C GLN A 285 9.55 -4.45 12.34
N ALA A 286 10.66 -5.10 12.66
CA ALA A 286 11.67 -4.53 13.54
C ALA A 286 12.49 -3.52 12.73
N ASP A 287 12.42 -2.27 13.14
CA ASP A 287 13.16 -1.11 12.66
C ASP A 287 13.86 -0.53 13.90
N LYS A 288 15.18 -0.34 13.82
CA LYS A 288 16.01 -0.07 15.01
C LYS A 288 16.46 1.39 15.13
N ASP A 289 16.69 2.07 14.02
CA ASP A 289 17.07 3.48 13.99
C ASP A 289 15.85 4.40 13.80
N GLY A 290 14.76 3.89 13.23
CA GLY A 290 13.49 4.57 13.01
C GLY A 290 13.39 5.27 11.65
N ASP A 291 14.18 4.88 10.64
CA ASP A 291 14.14 5.49 9.30
C ASP A 291 12.96 5.03 8.43
N GLY A 292 12.30 3.92 8.81
CA GLY A 292 11.18 3.31 8.10
C GLY A 292 11.54 2.13 7.21
N ILE A 293 12.81 1.69 7.19
CA ILE A 293 13.28 0.48 6.52
C ILE A 293 13.50 -0.61 7.59
N GLY A 294 12.96 -1.82 7.37
CA GLY A 294 13.09 -2.89 8.35
C GLY A 294 14.51 -3.45 8.44
N ASN A 295 14.94 -3.83 9.64
CA ASN A 295 16.27 -4.38 9.98
C ASN A 295 16.77 -5.51 9.04
N LYS A 296 15.87 -6.20 8.31
CA LYS A 296 16.22 -7.28 7.37
C LYS A 296 16.63 -6.78 5.98
N CYS A 297 16.12 -5.63 5.54
CA CYS A 297 16.38 -5.05 4.23
C CYS A 297 17.18 -3.74 4.30
N ASP A 298 17.29 -3.16 5.49
CA ASP A 298 18.06 -1.96 5.81
C ASP A 298 19.58 -2.12 5.53
N PRO A 299 20.22 -1.21 4.78
CA PRO A 299 21.66 -1.20 4.57
C PRO A 299 22.52 -0.68 5.75
N ASP A 300 21.97 0.06 6.72
CA ASP A 300 22.64 0.72 7.86
C ASP A 300 21.76 0.61 9.12
N ARG A 301 21.76 -0.58 9.75
CA ARG A 301 20.72 -1.01 10.69
C ARG A 301 20.55 -0.15 11.94
N ASP A 302 21.57 0.62 12.31
CA ASP A 302 21.50 1.46 13.50
C ASP A 302 21.62 2.96 13.23
N GLY A 303 21.71 3.36 11.95
CA GLY A 303 21.64 4.74 11.51
C GLY A 303 22.85 5.58 11.89
N ASP A 304 24.02 4.99 12.11
CA ASP A 304 25.24 5.74 12.48
C ASP A 304 25.96 6.39 11.29
N GLY A 305 25.62 5.96 10.07
CA GLY A 305 26.18 6.42 8.80
C GLY A 305 27.14 5.44 8.14
N PHE A 306 27.32 4.23 8.66
CA PHE A 306 28.15 3.17 8.10
C PHE A 306 27.32 1.93 7.74
N ASN A 307 27.28 1.58 6.45
CA ASN A 307 26.54 0.39 6.02
C ASN A 307 27.00 -0.88 6.76
N ASN A 308 26.05 -1.76 7.09
CA ASN A 308 26.18 -3.03 7.82
C ASN A 308 27.35 -3.96 7.41
N GLY A 309 27.88 -3.82 6.19
CA GLY A 309 29.00 -4.62 5.67
C GLY A 309 30.39 -4.00 5.86
N VAL A 310 30.48 -2.77 6.38
CA VAL A 310 31.74 -2.05 6.68
C VAL A 310 31.78 -1.44 8.08
N ASP A 311 30.65 -1.37 8.76
CA ASP A 311 30.53 -1.01 10.18
C ASP A 311 31.14 -2.10 11.09
N ASN A 312 31.93 -1.69 12.08
CA ASN A 312 32.50 -2.58 13.09
C ASN A 312 31.54 -2.91 14.27
N CYS A 313 30.36 -2.29 14.33
CA CYS A 313 29.25 -2.67 15.20
C CYS A 313 27.86 -2.58 14.51
N PRO A 314 27.51 -3.43 13.49
CA PRO A 314 26.30 -3.39 12.63
C PRO A 314 24.89 -3.45 13.25
N ASN A 315 24.78 -3.17 14.55
CA ASN A 315 23.55 -3.12 15.32
C ASN A 315 23.67 -2.14 16.52
N ASN A 316 24.81 -1.51 16.81
CA ASN A 316 25.01 -0.69 18.01
C ASN A 316 25.65 0.70 17.71
N PHE A 317 24.88 1.64 17.13
CA PHE A 317 25.23 3.03 16.81
C PHE A 317 26.54 3.54 17.43
N ASN A 318 27.56 3.74 16.60
CA ASN A 318 28.92 4.02 17.08
C ASN A 318 29.77 4.92 16.17
N GLN A 319 29.16 5.85 15.42
CA GLN A 319 29.68 6.79 14.38
C GLN A 319 31.17 7.21 14.42
N SER A 320 31.82 7.20 15.58
CA SER A 320 33.28 7.27 15.70
C SER A 320 34.05 6.04 15.14
N GLN A 321 33.39 4.90 14.93
CA GLN A 321 33.98 3.63 14.50
C GLN A 321 35.27 3.28 15.26
N ARG A 322 35.30 3.56 16.58
CA ARG A 322 36.45 3.23 17.42
C ARG A 322 36.53 1.73 17.64
N ASP A 323 37.75 1.26 17.60
CA ASP A 323 38.22 -0.10 17.80
C ASP A 323 39.59 0.11 18.46
N ARG A 324 39.74 -0.35 19.72
CA ARG A 324 40.87 0.01 20.60
C ARG A 324 42.05 -0.93 20.45
N ASP A 325 41.79 -2.22 20.32
CA ASP A 325 42.79 -3.27 20.24
C ASP A 325 43.14 -3.63 18.78
N GLY A 326 42.24 -3.33 17.84
CA GLY A 326 42.41 -3.50 16.41
C GLY A 326 41.91 -4.85 15.88
N ASP A 327 41.00 -5.54 16.59
CA ASP A 327 40.49 -6.86 16.17
C ASP A 327 39.42 -6.78 15.07
N GLY A 328 38.81 -5.61 14.86
CA GLY A 328 37.76 -5.34 13.89
C GLY A 328 36.33 -5.29 14.45
N ILE A 329 36.16 -5.44 15.76
CA ILE A 329 34.92 -5.21 16.51
C ILE A 329 35.02 -3.82 17.17
N GLY A 330 33.96 -3.01 17.11
CA GLY A 330 34.01 -1.68 17.67
C GLY A 330 33.87 -1.64 19.21
N ASP A 331 34.49 -0.65 19.86
CA ASP A 331 34.44 -0.31 21.31
C ASP A 331 33.03 -0.42 21.94
N ARG A 332 31.98 -0.32 21.12
CA ARG A 332 30.57 -0.20 21.47
C ARG A 332 29.82 -1.54 21.49
N CYS A 333 30.35 -2.56 20.84
CA CYS A 333 29.78 -3.91 20.77
C CYS A 333 30.77 -5.02 21.16
N ASP A 334 32.03 -4.66 21.36
CA ASP A 334 33.10 -5.53 21.83
C ASP A 334 32.91 -5.99 23.30
N ALA A 335 33.32 -7.23 23.56
CA ALA A 335 33.28 -7.90 24.84
C ALA A 335 34.62 -7.83 25.61
N ASP A 336 35.75 -7.53 24.96
CA ASP A 336 37.10 -7.47 25.52
C ASP A 336 37.82 -6.22 24.99
N LEU A 337 37.51 -5.05 25.59
CA LEU A 337 37.77 -3.71 25.02
C LEU A 337 39.25 -3.40 24.76
N ASP A 338 40.18 -4.22 25.24
CA ASP A 338 41.59 -4.04 24.95
C ASP A 338 42.35 -5.30 24.48
N GLY A 339 41.65 -6.43 24.30
CA GLY A 339 42.18 -7.63 23.67
C GLY A 339 43.14 -8.43 24.56
N ASP A 340 42.93 -8.43 25.87
CA ASP A 340 43.80 -9.14 26.84
C ASP A 340 43.40 -10.60 27.09
N GLY A 341 42.18 -10.97 26.70
CA GLY A 341 41.57 -12.28 26.91
C GLY A 341 40.64 -12.37 28.12
N VAL A 342 40.24 -11.24 28.72
CA VAL A 342 39.32 -11.17 29.87
C VAL A 342 38.15 -10.25 29.56
N ASP A 343 36.94 -10.82 29.51
CA ASP A 343 35.72 -10.05 29.21
C ASP A 343 35.56 -8.81 30.12
N ASN A 344 35.20 -7.67 29.51
CA ASN A 344 34.92 -6.35 30.11
C ASN A 344 34.07 -6.36 31.40
N GLY A 345 33.23 -7.39 31.58
CA GLY A 345 32.35 -7.55 32.75
C GLY A 345 33.01 -8.19 33.97
N VAL A 346 34.22 -8.74 33.83
CA VAL A 346 35.02 -9.36 34.91
C VAL A 346 36.47 -8.86 34.94
N ASP A 347 36.92 -8.13 33.92
CA ASP A 347 38.21 -7.46 33.89
C ASP A 347 38.30 -6.30 34.91
N ASN A 348 39.39 -6.27 35.68
CA ASN A 348 39.71 -5.21 36.64
C ASN A 348 40.43 -3.99 36.02
N CYS A 349 40.84 -4.04 34.75
CA CYS A 349 41.25 -2.89 33.95
C CYS A 349 40.76 -2.90 32.47
N PRO A 350 39.44 -2.75 32.19
CA PRO A 350 38.79 -2.83 30.84
C PRO A 350 39.21 -1.86 29.73
N ARG A 351 40.44 -1.31 29.79
CA ARG A 351 41.04 -0.35 28.83
C ARG A 351 42.58 -0.45 28.79
N PHE A 352 43.19 -1.35 29.58
CA PHE A 352 44.62 -1.50 29.76
C PHE A 352 45.14 -2.96 29.92
N VAL A 353 45.05 -3.82 28.90
CA VAL A 353 45.79 -5.11 28.68
C VAL A 353 46.59 -5.65 29.87
N ASN A 354 45.97 -6.43 30.74
CA ASN A 354 46.60 -7.00 31.93
C ASN A 354 46.17 -8.47 32.18
N PRO A 355 46.50 -9.44 31.29
CA PRO A 355 45.90 -10.78 31.29
C PRO A 355 46.10 -11.61 32.57
N SER A 356 46.99 -11.17 33.45
CA SER A 356 47.20 -11.74 34.79
C SER A 356 46.16 -11.30 35.83
N GLN A 357 45.33 -10.28 35.51
CA GLN A 357 44.30 -9.70 36.38
C GLN A 357 44.83 -9.39 37.79
N ALA A 358 46.05 -8.86 37.84
CA ALA A 358 46.76 -8.63 39.09
C ALA A 358 46.15 -7.42 39.81
N ASP A 359 45.63 -7.67 41.00
CA ASP A 359 45.08 -6.72 41.97
C ASP A 359 45.84 -6.99 43.29
N LYS A 360 46.49 -5.95 43.81
CA LYS A 360 47.48 -6.08 44.88
C LYS A 360 46.91 -5.77 46.26
N ASP A 361 45.98 -4.83 46.36
CA ASP A 361 45.38 -4.43 47.63
C ASP A 361 44.03 -5.11 47.89
N GLY A 362 43.38 -5.60 46.82
CA GLY A 362 42.11 -6.30 46.82
C GLY A 362 40.89 -5.41 46.66
N ASP A 363 41.02 -4.18 46.12
CA ASP A 363 39.88 -3.26 45.94
C ASP A 363 39.03 -3.55 44.68
N GLY A 364 39.55 -4.36 43.76
CA GLY A 364 38.89 -4.73 42.49
C GLY A 364 39.32 -3.90 41.28
N ILE A 365 40.29 -3.00 41.41
CA ILE A 365 40.96 -2.29 40.31
C ILE A 365 42.30 -2.99 40.05
N GLY A 366 42.62 -3.25 38.79
CA GLY A 366 43.88 -3.92 38.44
C GLY A 366 45.08 -2.99 38.58
N ASN A 367 46.22 -3.54 38.99
CA ASN A 367 47.50 -2.85 39.20
C ASN A 367 47.93 -1.94 38.03
N LYS A 368 47.46 -2.20 36.80
CA LYS A 368 47.83 -1.45 35.59
C LYS A 368 46.99 -0.17 35.36
N CYS A 369 45.82 -0.07 35.98
CA CYS A 369 44.93 1.09 35.90
C CYS A 369 44.63 1.74 37.27
N ASP A 370 45.07 1.10 38.35
CA ASP A 370 45.00 1.60 39.71
C ASP A 370 45.91 2.82 39.96
N ARG A 371 45.47 3.69 40.86
CA ARG A 371 46.15 4.90 41.31
C ARG A 371 46.70 4.80 42.73
N ASP A 372 46.31 3.80 43.52
CA ASP A 372 46.76 3.55 44.90
C ASP A 372 47.13 2.07 45.03
N LEU A 373 48.25 1.68 44.39
CA LEU A 373 48.66 0.28 44.10
C LEU A 373 48.88 -0.59 45.35
N ASP A 374 48.89 0.01 46.54
CA ASP A 374 48.85 -0.77 47.77
C ASP A 374 47.61 -0.56 48.62
N GLY A 375 46.79 0.47 48.42
CA GLY A 375 45.49 0.68 49.06
C GLY A 375 45.58 1.34 50.44
N ASP A 376 46.43 2.36 50.60
CA ASP A 376 46.62 3.06 51.87
C ASP A 376 46.02 4.47 51.96
N GLY A 377 45.55 5.00 50.84
CA GLY A 377 44.94 6.31 50.68
C GLY A 377 45.87 7.38 50.11
N VAL A 378 46.99 7.02 49.48
CA VAL A 378 47.93 7.96 48.86
C VAL A 378 48.25 7.57 47.42
N ASP A 379 47.88 8.43 46.46
CA ASP A 379 48.14 8.21 45.03
C ASP A 379 49.62 7.86 44.74
N ASN A 380 49.86 6.81 43.94
CA ASN A 380 51.16 6.29 43.48
C ASN A 380 52.15 7.38 43.00
N GLY A 381 51.65 8.49 42.47
CA GLY A 381 52.46 9.62 41.97
C GLY A 381 53.02 10.55 43.05
N VAL A 382 52.57 10.42 44.31
CA VAL A 382 53.03 11.21 45.47
C VAL A 382 53.37 10.36 46.69
N ASP A 383 53.06 9.07 46.68
CA ASP A 383 53.46 8.11 47.71
C ASP A 383 54.98 7.85 47.69
N ASN A 384 55.61 7.88 48.86
CA ASN A 384 57.03 7.50 49.04
C ASN A 384 57.26 6.00 49.25
N CYS A 385 56.21 5.16 49.29
CA CYS A 385 56.26 3.71 49.18
C CYS A 385 55.09 3.10 48.35
N PRO A 386 54.97 3.34 47.02
CA PRO A 386 53.82 2.95 46.14
C PRO A 386 53.43 1.47 46.05
N THR A 387 53.97 0.62 46.91
CA THR A 387 53.76 -0.83 46.96
C THR A 387 53.78 -1.40 48.39
N VAL A 388 53.88 -0.58 49.45
CA VAL A 388 53.96 -1.00 50.87
C VAL A 388 53.29 0.00 51.85
N LYS A 389 51.97 -0.19 52.13
CA LYS A 389 51.12 0.59 53.06
C LYS A 389 51.88 1.39 54.14
N ASN A 390 51.96 2.71 53.95
CA ASN A 390 52.70 3.67 54.76
C ASN A 390 51.93 4.96 55.14
N ALA A 391 50.80 5.31 54.51
CA ALA A 391 49.70 6.30 54.72
C ALA A 391 50.02 7.62 55.43
N THR A 392 50.73 7.51 56.56
CA THR A 392 51.45 8.59 57.24
C THR A 392 52.61 9.20 56.44
N GLN A 393 53.06 8.55 55.35
CA GLN A 393 54.10 9.06 54.44
C GLN A 393 55.40 9.48 55.13
N ASN A 394 55.75 8.82 56.25
CA ASN A 394 56.92 9.17 57.04
C ASN A 394 58.22 8.79 56.30
N ASP A 395 59.00 9.81 55.96
CA ASP A 395 60.40 9.75 55.49
C ASP A 395 61.25 10.49 56.56
N ALA A 396 62.25 9.82 57.12
CA ALA A 396 63.02 10.31 58.27
C ALA A 396 64.39 10.91 57.93
N ASP A 397 64.89 10.76 56.70
CA ASP A 397 66.16 11.38 56.25
C ASP A 397 66.03 12.26 55.01
N GLY A 398 64.87 12.22 54.32
CA GLY A 398 64.49 13.13 53.25
C GLY A 398 65.01 12.73 51.88
N ASP A 399 65.35 11.45 51.66
CA ASP A 399 65.84 10.95 50.36
C ASP A 399 64.70 10.65 49.36
N GLY A 400 63.45 10.65 49.81
CA GLY A 400 62.25 10.41 49.00
C GLY A 400 61.73 8.97 49.04
N TRP A 401 62.37 8.06 49.78
CA TRP A 401 61.83 6.74 50.11
C TRP A 401 61.20 6.75 51.52
N GLY A 402 60.01 6.17 51.65
CA GLY A 402 59.35 6.07 52.93
C GLY A 402 59.99 5.05 53.86
N ASN A 403 59.92 5.30 55.17
CA ASN A 403 60.45 4.44 56.24
C ASN A 403 59.90 2.99 56.26
N LYS A 404 58.94 2.66 55.39
CA LYS A 404 58.29 1.34 55.26
C LYS A 404 58.87 0.48 54.15
N CYS A 405 59.36 1.11 53.08
CA CYS A 405 59.95 0.46 51.91
C CYS A 405 61.47 0.68 51.85
N ASP A 406 62.01 1.64 52.60
CA ASP A 406 63.45 1.80 52.75
C ASP A 406 64.08 0.79 53.75
N ALA A 407 65.23 0.25 53.35
CA ALA A 407 66.08 -0.63 54.15
C ALA A 407 67.02 0.11 55.11
N TYR A 408 67.25 1.42 54.93
CA TYR A 408 68.14 2.22 55.79
C TYR A 408 67.54 3.58 56.25
N PRO A 409 66.41 3.64 56.99
CA PRO A 409 65.55 4.85 57.14
C PRO A 409 66.09 6.03 57.96
N ARG A 410 67.41 6.26 57.93
CA ARG A 410 68.20 7.30 58.62
C ARG A 410 69.53 7.57 57.89
N ASP A 411 69.72 7.05 56.68
CA ASP A 411 70.93 7.14 55.88
C ASP A 411 70.55 7.50 54.43
N PRO A 412 70.45 8.81 54.10
CA PRO A 412 69.96 9.32 52.81
C PRO A 412 70.96 9.08 51.65
N THR A 413 71.88 8.14 51.83
CA THR A 413 72.83 7.65 50.84
C THR A 413 72.60 6.18 50.47
N LYS A 414 71.61 5.50 51.09
CA LYS A 414 71.26 4.11 50.79
C LYS A 414 69.74 3.89 50.85
N HIS A 415 69.16 3.49 49.72
CA HIS A 415 67.82 2.93 49.63
C HIS A 415 67.88 1.51 49.06
N ASP A 416 66.78 0.73 49.16
CA ASP A 416 66.66 -0.50 48.37
C ASP A 416 66.52 -0.11 46.89
N VAL A 417 67.48 -0.53 46.05
CA VAL A 417 67.50 -0.24 44.60
C VAL A 417 66.39 -0.95 43.81
N ARG A 418 65.49 -1.67 44.47
CA ARG A 418 64.29 -2.28 43.86
C ARG A 418 63.16 -1.26 43.67
N ARG A 419 63.47 -0.20 42.93
CA ARG A 419 62.46 0.48 42.12
C ARG A 419 62.02 -0.48 41.02
N ASP A 420 60.80 -0.97 41.17
CA ASP A 420 59.86 -1.35 40.11
C ASP A 420 60.43 -2.13 38.91
N ALA A 421 60.23 -3.44 38.96
CA ALA A 421 60.13 -4.27 37.75
C ALA A 421 58.68 -4.32 37.21
N ILE A 422 57.83 -3.35 37.59
CA ILE A 422 56.37 -3.34 37.38
C ILE A 422 55.87 -1.91 37.08
N VAL A 423 56.47 -1.25 36.09
CA VAL A 423 55.93 -0.07 35.39
C VAL A 423 55.99 -0.35 33.89
#